data_AF-A0A8J3QLK9-F1
#
_entry.id   AF-A0A8J3QLK9-F1
#
_cell.length_a   1.000
_cell.length_b   1.000
_cell.length_c   1.000
_cell.angle_alpha   90.00
_cell.angle_beta   90.00
_cell.angle_gamma   90.00
#
_symmetry.space_group_name_H-M   'P 1'
#
loop_
_entity.id
_entity.type
_entity.pdbx_description
1 polymer ?
#
loop_
_entity_poly.entity_id
_entity_poly.type
_entity_poly.pdbx_seq_one_letter_code
_entity_poly.pdbx_strand_id
1 'polypeptide(L)'
;MRRLLTPNWLLGHVAVWAAVAVCLALGWWQAGRAAGGNTLSWAYTFEWPLFAIFIIVLWIREMRATLRGKAEPEAPAAPRRGPVITRREANLDDGDAEYNRYLASLNAASPKEEEAR
;
A
#
# COMPACT_ATOMS: atom_id res chain seq x y z
N MET A 1 28.16 -18.08 20.34
CA MET A 1 27.21 -19.06 19.77
C MET A 1 25.72 -18.73 20.00
N ARG A 2 25.34 -17.50 20.41
CA ARG A 2 23.94 -17.10 20.70
C ARG A 2 23.44 -15.93 19.83
N ARG A 3 23.88 -15.86 18.58
CA ARG A 3 23.49 -14.82 17.61
C ARG A 3 22.89 -15.37 16.31
N LEU A 4 22.71 -16.68 16.22
CA LEU A 4 22.18 -17.37 15.02
C LEU A 4 20.68 -17.66 15.09
N LEU A 5 20.03 -17.25 16.19
CA LEU A 5 18.59 -17.27 16.37
C LEU A 5 18.19 -15.89 16.85
N THR A 6 18.31 -14.85 16.02
CA THR A 6 17.45 -13.68 16.22
C THR A 6 16.03 -14.20 16.01
N PRO A 7 15.22 -14.39 17.07
CA PRO A 7 13.89 -15.02 16.96
C PRO A 7 13.01 -14.33 15.91
N ASN A 8 13.27 -13.04 15.67
CA ASN A 8 12.65 -12.25 14.62
C ASN A 8 12.81 -12.81 13.20
N TRP A 9 13.95 -13.40 12.86
CA TRP A 9 14.20 -13.90 11.50
C TRP A 9 13.42 -15.19 11.25
N LEU A 10 13.39 -16.08 12.25
CA LEU A 10 12.59 -17.30 12.19
C LEU A 10 11.09 -16.96 12.09
N LEU A 11 10.62 -15.97 12.87
CA LEU A 11 9.25 -15.47 12.79
C LEU A 11 8.90 -14.97 11.39
N GLY A 12 9.81 -14.22 10.76
CA GLY A 12 9.63 -13.72 9.40
C GLY A 12 9.46 -14.85 8.37
N HIS A 13 10.28 -15.91 8.47
CA HIS A 13 10.11 -17.09 7.63
C HIS A 13 8.79 -17.80 7.85
N VAL A 14 8.41 -18.02 9.11
CA VAL A 14 7.13 -18.68 9.44
C VAL A 14 5.96 -17.85 8.92
N ALA A 15 5.98 -16.53 9.10
CA ALA A 15 4.92 -15.64 8.62
C ALA A 15 4.77 -15.70 7.09
N VAL A 16 5.88 -15.69 6.35
CA VAL A 16 5.87 -15.77 4.88
C VAL A 16 5.37 -17.11 4.39
N TRP A 17 5.85 -18.21 4.96
CA TRP A 17 5.38 -19.54 4.59
C TRP A 17 3.91 -19.75 4.96
N ALA A 18 3.44 -19.21 6.09
CA ALA A 18 2.03 -19.21 6.45
C ALA A 18 1.19 -18.43 5.44
N ALA A 19 1.62 -17.23 5.04
CA ALA A 19 0.92 -16.41 4.04
C ALA A 19 0.86 -17.10 2.67
N VAL A 20 1.96 -17.73 2.23
CA VAL A 20 2.02 -18.53 1.01
C VAL A 20 1.07 -19.72 1.08
N ALA A 21 1.08 -20.47 2.18
CA ALA A 21 0.19 -21.62 2.37
C ALA A 21 -1.29 -21.20 2.32
N VAL A 22 -1.65 -20.09 2.95
CA VAL A 22 -3.02 -19.54 2.90
C VAL A 22 -3.41 -19.16 1.47
N CYS A 23 -2.54 -18.46 0.73
CA CYS A 23 -2.81 -18.12 -0.67
C CYS A 23 -3.02 -19.37 -1.53
N LEU A 24 -2.15 -20.38 -1.40
CA LEU A 24 -2.27 -21.62 -2.17
C LEU A 24 -3.52 -22.43 -1.78
N ALA A 25 -3.88 -22.47 -0.50
CA ALA A 25 -5.09 -23.13 -0.03
C ALA A 25 -6.36 -22.44 -0.58
N LEU A 26 -6.39 -21.10 -0.60
CA LEU A 26 -7.48 -20.32 -1.20
C LEU A 26 -7.57 -20.54 -2.72
N GLY A 27 -6.43 -20.53 -3.42
CA GLY A 27 -6.37 -20.84 -4.85
C GLY A 27 -6.85 -22.25 -5.17
N TRP A 28 -6.45 -23.25 -4.39
CA TRP A 28 -6.89 -24.62 -4.54
C TRP A 28 -8.40 -24.78 -4.30
N TRP A 29 -8.92 -24.12 -3.26
CA TRP A 29 -10.36 -24.11 -2.98
C TRP A 29 -11.15 -23.43 -4.10
N GLN A 30 -10.65 -22.32 -4.65
CA GLN A 30 -11.26 -21.66 -5.80
C GLN A 30 -11.17 -22.49 -7.09
N ALA A 31 -10.11 -23.28 -7.27
CA ALA A 31 -10.02 -24.22 -8.39
C ALA A 31 -11.14 -25.27 -8.35
N GLY A 32 -11.43 -25.81 -7.15
CA GLY A 32 -12.57 -26.71 -6.95
C GLY A 32 -13.92 -26.03 -7.25
N ARG A 33 -14.08 -24.75 -6.90
CA ARG A 33 -15.28 -23.96 -7.22
C ARG A 33 -15.38 -23.60 -8.71
N ALA A 34 -14.26 -23.35 -9.37
CA ALA A 34 -14.19 -23.07 -10.80
C ALA A 34 -14.61 -24.30 -11.63
N ALA A 35 -14.16 -25.49 -11.23
CA ALA A 35 -14.55 -26.75 -11.86
C ALA A 35 -16.07 -27.03 -11.74
N GLY A 36 -16.75 -26.42 -10.77
CA GLY A 36 -18.21 -26.44 -10.61
C GLY A 36 -18.99 -25.52 -11.57
N GLY A 37 -18.33 -24.88 -12.54
CA GLY A 37 -18.97 -24.07 -13.58
C GLY A 37 -18.89 -22.55 -13.39
N ASN A 38 -18.14 -22.06 -12.39
CA ASN A 38 -17.94 -20.62 -12.19
C ASN A 38 -16.66 -20.13 -12.88
N THR A 39 -16.79 -19.52 -14.07
CA THR A 39 -15.67 -19.03 -14.87
C THR A 39 -14.89 -17.88 -14.19
N LEU A 40 -15.52 -17.08 -13.33
CA LEU A 40 -14.83 -16.02 -12.58
C LEU A 40 -13.83 -16.58 -11.57
N SER A 41 -14.09 -17.76 -11.01
CA SER A 41 -13.18 -18.40 -10.05
C SER A 41 -11.82 -18.77 -10.66
N TRP A 42 -11.71 -18.90 -11.99
CA TRP A 42 -10.43 -19.16 -12.66
C TRP A 42 -9.41 -18.04 -12.47
N ALA A 43 -9.84 -16.79 -12.52
CA ALA A 43 -8.95 -15.64 -12.32
C ALA A 43 -8.26 -15.76 -10.96
N TYR A 44 -9.05 -16.04 -9.91
CA TYR A 44 -8.55 -16.22 -8.55
C TYR A 44 -7.60 -17.41 -8.41
N THR A 45 -7.88 -18.54 -9.06
CA THR A 45 -7.00 -19.71 -9.05
C THR A 45 -5.58 -19.40 -9.51
N PHE A 46 -5.40 -18.44 -10.44
CA PHE A 46 -4.09 -17.98 -10.89
C PHE A 46 -3.57 -16.77 -10.12
N GLU A 47 -4.46 -15.85 -9.72
CA GLU A 47 -4.12 -14.66 -8.95
C GLU A 47 -3.52 -15.01 -7.58
N TRP A 48 -4.08 -16.00 -6.88
CA TRP A 48 -3.58 -16.41 -5.57
C TRP A 48 -2.13 -16.93 -5.60
N PRO A 49 -1.74 -17.85 -6.51
CA PRO A 49 -0.33 -18.21 -6.73
C PRO A 49 0.57 -17.02 -7.10
N LEU A 50 0.10 -16.09 -7.93
CA LEU A 50 0.87 -14.89 -8.28
C LEU A 50 1.14 -14.03 -7.05
N PHE A 51 0.16 -13.85 -6.16
CA PHE A 51 0.36 -13.18 -4.88
C PHE A 51 1.34 -13.93 -3.98
N ALA A 52 1.27 -15.26 -3.92
CA ALA A 52 2.23 -16.06 -3.15
C ALA A 52 3.67 -15.84 -3.64
N ILE A 53 3.89 -15.86 -4.96
CA ILE A 53 5.20 -15.57 -5.57
C ILE A 53 5.64 -14.14 -5.23
N PHE A 54 4.74 -13.17 -5.34
CA PHE A 54 5.02 -11.78 -5.02
C PHE A 54 5.49 -11.60 -3.57
N ILE A 55 4.82 -12.23 -2.60
CA ILE A 55 5.22 -12.23 -1.19
C ILE A 55 6.62 -12.83 -1.01
N ILE A 56 6.92 -13.95 -1.66
CA ILE A 56 8.25 -14.59 -1.61
C ILE A 56 9.33 -13.64 -2.15
N VAL A 57 9.08 -12.97 -3.28
CA VAL A 57 10.02 -12.01 -3.87
C VAL A 57 10.29 -10.83 -2.93
N LEU A 58 9.23 -10.25 -2.34
CA LEU A 58 9.37 -9.18 -1.35
C LEU A 58 10.17 -9.63 -0.13
N TRP A 59 9.92 -10.84 0.36
CA TRP A 59 10.66 -11.40 1.48
C TRP A 59 12.13 -11.61 1.16
N ILE A 60 12.45 -12.19 0.00
CA ILE A 60 13.85 -12.35 -0.46
C ILE A 60 14.53 -10.99 -0.58
N ARG A 61 13.82 -9.98 -1.10
CA ARG A 61 14.36 -8.61 -1.22
C ARG A 61 14.69 -8.02 0.15
N GLU A 62 13.76 -8.13 1.09
CA GLU A 62 13.93 -7.64 2.47
C GLU A 62 15.06 -8.36 3.20
N MET A 63 15.13 -9.69 3.06
CA MET A 63 16.24 -10.49 3.57
C MET A 63 17.57 -10.02 2.99
N ARG A 64 17.67 -9.82 1.68
CA ARG A 64 18.89 -9.34 1.03
C ARG A 64 19.27 -7.94 1.49
N ALA A 65 18.31 -7.04 1.69
CA ALA A 65 18.56 -5.70 2.23
C ALA A 65 19.11 -5.77 3.66
N THR A 66 18.50 -6.59 4.51
CA THR A 66 18.95 -6.80 5.90
C THR A 66 20.34 -7.43 5.96
N LEU A 67 20.64 -8.39 5.08
CA LEU A 67 21.91 -9.14 5.05
C LEU A 67 23.08 -8.33 4.46
N ARG A 68 22.84 -7.39 3.54
CA ARG A 68 23.89 -6.51 3.00
C ARG A 68 24.41 -5.50 4.03
N GLY A 69 23.92 -5.55 5.27
CA GLY A 69 24.07 -4.48 6.24
C GLY A 69 23.24 -3.29 5.82
N LYS A 70 23.06 -2.35 6.74
CA LYS A 70 22.43 -1.04 6.49
C LYS A 70 23.33 -0.20 5.57
N ALA A 71 23.75 -0.75 4.42
CA ALA A 71 24.10 0.06 3.27
C ALA A 71 22.86 0.90 3.06
N GLU A 72 23.00 2.19 3.37
CA GLU A 72 22.05 3.25 3.03
C GLU A 72 21.31 2.78 1.79
N PRO A 73 19.97 2.67 1.80
CA PRO A 73 19.29 2.54 0.53
C PRO A 73 19.82 3.73 -0.27
N GLU A 74 20.57 3.48 -1.34
CA GLU A 74 20.58 4.41 -2.45
C GLU A 74 19.10 4.58 -2.71
N ALA A 75 18.59 5.72 -2.22
CA ALA A 75 17.16 6.00 -2.19
C ALA A 75 16.70 5.59 -3.57
N PRO A 76 15.76 4.62 -3.69
CA PRO A 76 15.35 4.14 -5.00
C PRO A 76 15.07 5.41 -5.77
N ALA A 77 15.90 5.73 -6.78
CA ALA A 77 15.88 7.03 -7.44
C ALA A 77 14.42 7.24 -7.72
N ALA A 78 13.81 8.18 -6.97
CA ALA A 78 12.37 8.14 -6.77
C ALA A 78 11.82 7.98 -8.18
N PRO A 79 11.02 6.94 -8.51
CA PRO A 79 10.31 6.98 -9.77
C PRO A 79 9.70 8.37 -9.70
N ARG A 80 10.08 9.28 -10.61
CA ARG A 80 9.67 10.68 -10.51
C ARG A 80 8.17 10.58 -10.35
N ARG A 81 7.72 10.68 -9.10
CA ARG A 81 6.32 10.59 -8.76
C ARG A 81 5.96 11.96 -9.21
N GLY A 82 5.50 12.05 -10.46
CA GLY A 82 4.56 13.10 -10.81
C GLY A 82 3.63 13.19 -9.61
N PRO A 83 3.45 14.41 -9.07
CA PRO A 83 2.91 14.60 -7.74
C PRO A 83 1.70 13.69 -7.56
N VAL A 84 1.76 12.78 -6.60
CA VAL A 84 0.58 12.03 -6.19
C VAL A 84 -0.26 13.06 -5.48
N ILE A 85 -1.09 13.74 -6.26
CA ILE A 85 -2.09 14.68 -5.77
C ILE A 85 -3.06 13.85 -4.93
N THR A 86 -2.82 13.76 -3.63
CA THR A 86 -3.91 13.46 -2.71
C THR A 86 -4.88 14.64 -2.82
N ARG A 87 -6.20 14.40 -2.83
CA ARG A 87 -7.21 15.48 -2.94
C ARG A 87 -7.01 16.60 -1.88
N ARG A 88 -6.28 16.30 -0.80
CA ARG A 88 -5.97 17.24 0.28
C ARG A 88 -4.74 18.11 0.03
N GLU A 89 -3.76 17.64 -0.74
CA GLU A 89 -2.50 18.36 -1.01
C GLU A 89 -2.52 19.14 -2.34
N ALA A 90 -3.56 18.96 -3.17
CA ALA A 90 -3.76 19.68 -4.43
C ALA A 90 -3.96 21.21 -4.29
N ASN A 91 -4.10 21.72 -3.07
CA ASN A 91 -4.54 23.09 -2.75
C ASN A 91 -3.53 23.81 -1.84
N LEU A 92 -2.25 23.45 -1.93
CA LEU A 92 -1.18 24.09 -1.15
C LEU A 92 0.02 24.42 -2.05
N ASP A 93 -0.25 24.98 -3.24
CA ASP A 93 0.78 25.49 -4.13
C ASP A 93 0.54 27.00 -4.36
N ASP A 94 1.32 27.80 -3.63
CA ASP A 94 1.69 29.22 -3.76
C ASP A 94 0.65 30.30 -4.17
N GLY A 95 -0.64 29.94 -4.33
CA GLY A 95 -1.75 30.85 -4.66
C GLY A 95 -2.76 31.05 -3.52
N ASP A 96 -2.65 30.28 -2.44
CA ASP A 96 -3.72 30.16 -1.44
C ASP A 96 -3.84 31.37 -0.51
N ALA A 97 -2.75 32.11 -0.29
CA ALA A 97 -2.78 33.23 0.65
C ALA A 97 -3.67 34.38 0.15
N GLU A 98 -3.64 34.70 -1.14
CA GLU A 98 -4.52 35.72 -1.72
C GLU A 98 -5.96 35.24 -1.84
N TYR A 99 -6.17 34.00 -2.28
CA TYR A 99 -7.50 33.43 -2.40
C TYR A 99 -8.20 33.29 -1.04
N ASN A 100 -7.46 32.90 0.01
CA ASN A 100 -7.99 32.85 1.37
C ASN A 100 -8.30 34.25 1.92
N ARG A 101 -7.50 35.27 1.58
CA ARG A 101 -7.83 36.68 1.91
C ARG A 101 -9.08 37.16 1.18
N TYR A 102 -9.26 36.74 -0.07
CA TYR A 102 -10.44 37.04 -0.86
C TYR A 102 -11.72 36.36 -0.31
N LEU A 103 -11.64 35.09 0.09
CA LEU A 103 -12.75 34.42 0.78
C LEU A 103 -13.09 35.07 2.12
N ALA A 104 -12.07 35.51 2.87
CA ALA A 104 -12.28 36.21 4.14
C ALA A 104 -12.99 37.56 3.94
N SER A 105 -12.66 38.32 2.88
CA SER A 105 -13.35 39.57 2.59
C SER A 105 -14.80 39.35 2.14
N LEU A 106 -15.09 38.29 1.37
CA LEU A 106 -16.47 37.92 1.00
C LEU A 106 -17.31 37.46 2.19
N ASN A 107 -16.74 36.66 3.10
CA ASN A 107 -17.41 36.28 4.35
C ASN A 107 -17.68 37.49 5.25
N ALA A 108 -16.74 38.44 5.31
CA ALA A 108 -16.91 39.66 6.09
C ALA A 108 -17.87 40.66 5.42
N ALA A 109 -17.97 40.64 4.09
CA ALA A 109 -18.87 41.47 3.28
C ALA A 109 -20.24 40.82 3.05
N SER A 110 -20.48 39.62 3.59
CA SER A 110 -21.80 39.02 3.71
C SER A 110 -22.39 39.47 5.05
N PRO A 111 -23.09 40.63 5.11
CA PRO A 111 -23.94 40.89 6.26
C PRO A 111 -24.90 39.71 6.38
N LYS A 112 -25.14 39.27 7.62
CA LYS A 112 -26.20 38.31 7.93
C LYS A 112 -27.55 38.92 7.52
N GLU A 113 -27.86 38.86 6.24
CA GLU A 113 -29.23 38.89 5.78
C GLU A 113 -29.85 37.58 6.31
N GLU A 114 -30.98 37.73 7.01
CA GLU A 114 -31.87 36.62 7.38
C GLU A 114 -31.60 35.85 8.69
N GLU A 115 -31.34 36.56 9.79
CA GLU A 115 -31.79 36.09 11.13
C GLU A 115 -32.81 37.07 11.74
N ALA A 116 -33.79 37.43 10.92
CA ALA A 116 -35.01 38.14 11.31
C ALA A 116 -36.20 37.58 10.52
N ARG A 117 -36.56 36.31 10.78
CA ARG A 117 -37.95 35.87 10.74
C ARG A 117 -38.21 34.59 11.50
#